data_AF-A0A5J5ARE0-F1
#
_entry.id   AF-A0A5J5ARE0-F1
#
_cell.length_a   1.000
_cell.length_b   1.000
_cell.length_c   1.000
_cell.angle_alpha   90.00
_cell.angle_beta   90.00
_cell.angle_gamma   90.00
#
_symmetry.space_group_name_H-M   'P 1'
#
loop_
_entity.id
_entity.type
_entity.pdbx_description
1 polymer ?
#
loop_
_entity_poly.entity_id
_entity_poly.type
_entity_poly.pdbx_seq_one_letter_code
_entity_poly.pdbx_strand_id
1 'polypeptide(L)'
;MHGKAKHITLSEGDEALAVWLKMEKAGVQPDSVTFLLIISAYRYTNLNLVDDCRRLFLSMNTTYDIEPTFEHFASLVGVLGYWGLLEEAEETINKMPFKPGGSVWRALLDTSRIHTILGKRAAKEIAAMEPQDPSTYVLVSNLYSASGRWHCSEMIREE
;
A
#
# COMPACT_ATOMS: atom_id res chain seq x y z
N MET A 1 -33.02 32.05 -1.07
CA MET A 1 -31.55 31.90 -1.15
C MET A 1 -31.09 31.00 0.00
N HIS A 2 -30.80 29.72 -0.26
CA HIS A 2 -30.15 28.84 0.72
C HIS A 2 -29.14 27.98 -0.03
N GLY A 3 -27.96 28.55 -0.28
CA GLY A 3 -26.80 27.81 -0.75
C GLY A 3 -26.30 26.93 0.38
N LYS A 4 -26.63 25.64 0.36
CA LYS A 4 -25.88 24.66 1.14
C LYS A 4 -24.55 24.45 0.41
N ALA A 5 -23.53 25.18 0.83
CA ALA A 5 -22.15 24.80 0.56
C ALA A 5 -21.96 23.40 1.13
N LYS A 6 -21.89 22.41 0.23
CA LYS A 6 -21.53 21.04 0.55
C LYS A 6 -20.07 21.12 1.01
N HIS A 7 -19.82 21.09 2.32
CA HIS A 7 -18.47 20.85 2.83
C HIS A 7 -18.04 19.48 2.31
N ILE A 8 -17.33 19.47 1.17
CA ILE A 8 -16.57 18.32 0.71
C ILE A 8 -15.30 18.38 1.57
N THR A 9 -15.29 17.68 2.70
CA THR A 9 -14.03 17.37 3.38
C THR A 9 -13.23 16.50 2.42
N LEU A 10 -12.19 17.09 1.83
CA LEU A 10 -11.17 16.35 1.10
C LEU A 10 -10.43 15.46 2.09
N SER A 11 -10.05 14.26 1.68
CA SER A 11 -9.18 13.43 2.50
C SER A 11 -7.77 14.03 2.53
N GLU A 12 -6.98 13.72 3.56
CA GLU A 12 -5.58 14.17 3.66
C GLU A 12 -4.77 13.75 2.41
N GLY A 13 -5.10 12.60 1.81
CA GLY A 13 -4.53 12.17 0.53
C GLY A 13 -4.89 13.11 -0.62
N ASP A 14 -6.18 13.45 -0.78
CA ASP A 14 -6.63 14.34 -1.86
C ASP A 14 -6.03 15.75 -1.73
N GLU A 15 -5.84 16.26 -0.51
CA GLU A 15 -5.18 17.53 -0.25
C GLU A 15 -3.70 17.50 -0.64
N ALA A 16 -2.98 16.43 -0.29
CA ALA A 16 -1.59 16.23 -0.70
C ALA A 16 -1.45 16.18 -2.23
N LEU A 17 -2.35 15.48 -2.92
CA LEU A 17 -2.36 15.44 -4.39
C LEU A 17 -2.68 16.81 -5.02
N ALA A 18 -3.51 17.62 -4.37
CA ALA A 18 -3.77 18.99 -4.82
C ALA A 18 -2.54 19.90 -4.66
N VAL A 19 -1.74 19.71 -3.61
CA VAL A 19 -0.46 20.41 -3.42
C VAL A 19 0.57 19.95 -4.46
N TRP A 20 0.68 18.64 -4.71
CA TRP A 20 1.50 18.07 -5.76
C TRP A 20 1.21 18.70 -7.13
N LEU A 21 -0.06 18.79 -7.53
CA LEU A 21 -0.43 19.39 -8.81
C LEU A 21 -0.05 20.88 -8.92
N LYS A 22 -0.08 21.62 -7.81
CA LYS A 22 0.38 23.02 -7.79
C LYS A 22 1.89 23.11 -7.94
N MET A 23 2.62 22.19 -7.30
CA MET A 23 4.08 22.09 -7.40
C MET A 23 4.52 21.80 -8.84
N GLU A 24 3.89 20.84 -9.51
CA GLU A 24 4.15 20.54 -10.92
C GLU A 24 3.87 21.74 -11.83
N LYS A 25 2.72 22.41 -11.64
CA LYS A 25 2.37 23.62 -12.42
C LYS A 25 3.33 24.78 -12.22
N ALA A 26 3.93 24.87 -11.04
CA ALA A 26 4.94 25.87 -10.73
C ALA A 26 6.35 25.50 -11.24
N GLY A 27 6.52 24.30 -11.84
CA GLY A 27 7.81 23.82 -12.32
C GLY A 27 8.81 23.50 -11.22
N VAL A 28 8.34 23.30 -9.98
CA VAL A 28 9.20 22.95 -8.85
C VAL A 28 9.58 21.48 -8.98
N GLN A 29 10.88 21.21 -8.98
CA GLN A 29 11.40 19.85 -9.15
C GLN A 29 11.18 19.02 -7.88
N PRO A 30 10.48 17.89 -7.98
CA PRO A 30 10.36 16.96 -6.87
C PRO A 30 11.67 16.23 -6.62
N ASP A 31 11.93 15.97 -5.34
CA ASP A 31 13.00 15.09 -4.92
C ASP A 31 12.44 13.72 -4.49
N SER A 32 13.35 12.82 -4.14
CA SER A 32 12.99 11.49 -3.66
C SER A 32 12.01 11.53 -2.46
N VAL A 33 12.20 12.46 -1.52
CA VAL A 33 11.30 12.56 -0.35
C VAL A 33 9.89 13.00 -0.78
N THR A 34 9.80 13.93 -1.72
CA THR A 34 8.53 14.38 -2.29
C THR A 34 7.77 13.22 -2.91
N PHE A 35 8.43 12.41 -3.74
CA PHE A 35 7.82 11.22 -4.32
C PHE A 35 7.32 10.24 -3.27
N LEU A 36 8.13 9.94 -2.25
CA LEU A 36 7.73 9.06 -1.17
C LEU A 36 6.44 9.53 -0.50
N LEU A 37 6.35 10.82 -0.15
CA LEU A 37 5.18 11.41 0.51
C LEU A 37 3.94 11.36 -0.37
N ILE A 38 4.06 11.71 -1.66
CA ILE A 38 2.93 11.72 -2.59
C ILE A 38 2.47 10.29 -2.92
N ILE A 39 3.38 9.34 -3.11
CA ILE A 39 3.02 7.91 -3.28
C ILE A 39 2.27 7.43 -2.03
N SER A 40 2.74 7.76 -0.82
CA SER A 40 2.06 7.40 0.43
C SER A 40 0.66 7.99 0.52
N ALA A 41 0.47 9.22 0.03
CA ALA A 41 -0.82 9.92 0.07
C ALA A 41 -1.93 9.20 -0.71
N TYR A 42 -1.62 8.46 -1.77
CA TYR A 42 -2.59 7.66 -2.53
C TYR A 42 -3.31 6.59 -1.69
N ARG A 43 -2.74 6.18 -0.55
CA ARG A 43 -3.41 5.28 0.39
C ARG A 43 -4.58 5.97 1.09
N TYR A 44 -4.49 7.28 1.27
CA TYR A 44 -5.42 8.07 2.08
C TYR A 44 -6.39 8.87 1.21
N THR A 45 -6.45 8.63 -0.10
CA THR A 45 -7.42 9.25 -1.00
C THR A 45 -8.82 8.67 -0.81
N ASN A 46 -9.84 9.43 -1.17
CA ASN A 46 -11.23 8.98 -1.09
C ASN A 46 -11.63 8.00 -2.20
N LEU A 47 -10.95 8.07 -3.35
CA LEU A 47 -11.14 7.24 -4.52
C LEU A 47 -9.90 6.39 -4.78
N ASN A 48 -10.12 5.24 -5.40
CA ASN A 48 -9.03 4.40 -5.89
C ASN A 48 -8.34 5.09 -7.07
N LEU A 49 -7.13 5.60 -6.83
CA LEU A 49 -6.29 6.28 -7.81
C LEU A 49 -4.97 5.52 -8.04
N VAL A 50 -5.00 4.19 -7.93
CA VAL A 50 -3.80 3.35 -8.05
C VAL A 50 -3.12 3.50 -9.41
N ASP A 51 -3.89 3.64 -10.50
CA ASP A 51 -3.33 3.90 -11.83
C ASP A 51 -2.49 5.18 -11.88
N ASP A 52 -2.91 6.22 -11.17
CA ASP A 52 -2.19 7.49 -11.09
C ASP A 52 -0.93 7.32 -10.26
N CYS A 53 -1.02 6.60 -9.13
CA CYS A 53 0.12 6.25 -8.29
C CYS A 53 1.20 5.46 -9.06
N ARG A 54 0.80 4.49 -9.89
CA ARG A 54 1.73 3.74 -10.76
C ARG A 54 2.47 4.66 -11.73
N ARG A 55 1.73 5.55 -12.40
CA ARG A 55 2.34 6.51 -13.35
C ARG A 55 3.31 7.44 -12.63
N LEU A 56 2.98 7.88 -11.42
CA LEU A 56 3.88 8.68 -10.59
C LEU A 56 5.13 7.89 -10.18
N PHE A 57 4.99 6.63 -9.76
CA PHE A 57 6.13 5.80 -9.40
C PHE A 57 7.07 5.58 -10.60
N LEU A 58 6.53 5.31 -11.78
CA LEU A 58 7.32 5.12 -13.01
C LEU A 58 7.98 6.42 -13.50
N SER A 59 7.36 7.57 -13.25
CA SER A 59 7.92 8.86 -13.66
C SER A 59 9.21 9.21 -12.90
N MET A 60 9.41 8.67 -11.69
CA MET A 60 10.63 8.87 -10.91
C MET A 60 11.89 8.64 -11.76
N ASN A 61 12.01 7.46 -12.36
CA ASN A 61 13.16 7.13 -13.22
C ASN A 61 12.99 7.77 -14.62
N THR A 62 11.82 7.61 -15.25
CA THR A 62 11.65 7.95 -16.68
C THR A 62 11.60 9.44 -16.98
N THR A 63 11.20 10.28 -16.02
CA THR A 63 11.01 11.73 -16.18
C THR A 63 11.93 12.55 -15.28
N TYR A 64 12.16 12.08 -14.05
CA TYR A 64 12.90 12.85 -13.04
C TYR A 64 14.32 12.34 -12.76
N ASP A 65 14.74 11.22 -13.39
CA ASP A 65 16.06 10.59 -13.19
C ASP A 65 16.35 10.25 -11.71
N ILE A 66 15.30 9.89 -10.97
CA ILE A 66 15.35 9.48 -9.57
C ILE A 66 15.13 7.97 -9.50
N GLU A 67 16.13 7.25 -8.96
CA GLU A 67 16.00 5.82 -8.73
C GLU A 67 15.10 5.51 -7.52
N PRO A 68 14.08 4.64 -7.67
CA PRO A 68 13.22 4.26 -6.55
C PRO A 68 13.98 3.52 -5.45
N THR A 69 13.93 4.05 -4.24
CA THR A 69 14.48 3.40 -3.04
C THR A 69 13.52 2.37 -2.45
N PHE A 70 13.99 1.61 -1.46
CA PHE A 70 13.20 0.67 -0.69
C PHE A 70 11.90 1.29 -0.13
N GLU A 71 11.96 2.52 0.37
CA GLU A 71 10.82 3.23 0.96
C GLU A 71 9.72 3.51 -0.09
N HIS A 72 10.10 3.86 -1.33
CA HIS A 72 9.12 4.09 -2.41
C HIS A 72 8.40 2.80 -2.77
N PHE A 73 9.15 1.71 -2.88
CA PHE A 73 8.59 0.39 -3.14
C PHE A 73 7.66 -0.06 -2.01
N ALA A 74 8.07 0.12 -0.74
CA ALA A 74 7.23 -0.19 0.42
C ALA A 74 5.93 0.64 0.41
N SER A 75 6.04 1.93 0.06
CA SER A 75 4.89 2.82 -0.07
C SER A 75 3.94 2.36 -1.19
N LEU A 76 4.46 2.02 -2.38
CA LEU A 76 3.67 1.52 -3.51
C LEU A 76 2.94 0.21 -3.14
N VAL A 77 3.65 -0.74 -2.52
CA VAL A 77 3.07 -1.99 -2.00
C VAL A 77 1.96 -1.70 -0.99
N GLY A 78 2.15 -0.74 -0.10
CA GLY A 78 1.14 -0.30 0.86
C GLY A 78 -0.12 0.27 0.21
N VAL A 79 0.03 1.06 -0.86
CA VAL A 79 -1.08 1.60 -1.66
C VAL A 79 -1.82 0.47 -2.38
N LEU A 80 -1.11 -0.40 -3.09
CA LEU A 80 -1.68 -1.54 -3.80
C LEU A 80 -2.46 -2.46 -2.85
N GLY A 81 -1.87 -2.79 -1.71
CA GLY A 81 -2.53 -3.61 -0.71
C GLY A 81 -3.77 -2.95 -0.11
N TYR A 82 -3.72 -1.66 0.22
CA TYR A 82 -4.86 -0.93 0.77
C TYR A 82 -6.07 -0.92 -0.19
N TRP A 83 -5.81 -0.77 -1.49
CA TRP A 83 -6.85 -0.77 -2.52
C TRP A 83 -7.21 -2.18 -3.04
N GLY A 84 -6.65 -3.24 -2.45
CA GLY A 84 -7.00 -4.64 -2.74
C GLY A 84 -6.24 -5.30 -3.89
N LEU A 85 -5.21 -4.66 -4.45
CA LEU A 85 -4.40 -5.19 -5.55
C LEU A 85 -3.22 -6.03 -5.03
N LEU A 86 -3.54 -7.08 -4.29
CA LEU A 86 -2.54 -7.85 -3.53
C LEU A 86 -1.61 -8.69 -4.42
N GLU A 87 -2.11 -9.22 -5.54
CA GLU A 87 -1.31 -9.98 -6.50
C GLU A 87 -0.21 -9.09 -7.11
N GLU A 88 -0.57 -7.87 -7.47
CA GLU A 88 0.37 -6.90 -7.98
C GLU A 88 1.30 -6.35 -6.89
N ALA A 89 0.80 -6.19 -5.67
CA ALA A 89 1.64 -5.86 -4.53
C ALA A 89 2.74 -6.93 -4.36
N GLU A 90 2.40 -8.21 -4.47
CA GLU A 90 3.36 -9.31 -4.45
C GLU A 90 4.31 -9.30 -5.66
N GLU A 91 3.81 -9.06 -6.87
CA GLU A 91 4.68 -8.89 -8.04
C GLU A 91 5.68 -7.74 -7.87
N THR A 92 5.24 -6.63 -7.27
CA THR A 92 6.07 -5.46 -6.99
C THR A 92 7.18 -5.80 -6.01
N ILE A 93 6.89 -6.63 -5.00
CA ILE A 93 7.90 -7.17 -4.07
C ILE A 93 8.91 -8.04 -4.81
N ASN A 94 8.45 -8.92 -5.69
CA ASN A 94 9.33 -9.83 -6.44
C ASN A 94 10.19 -9.10 -7.49
N LYS A 95 9.74 -7.94 -7.97
CA LYS A 95 10.46 -7.09 -8.93
C LYS A 95 11.43 -6.10 -8.27
N MET A 96 11.50 -6.06 -6.94
CA MET A 96 12.44 -5.17 -6.25
C MET A 96 13.89 -5.50 -6.64
N PRO A 97 14.73 -4.51 -6.98
CA PRO A 97 16.14 -4.73 -7.29
C PRO A 97 16.98 -5.06 -6.04
N PHE A 98 16.37 -5.04 -4.85
CA PHE A 98 16.98 -5.32 -3.56
C PHE A 98 16.19 -6.43 -2.85
N LYS A 99 16.84 -7.15 -1.92
CA LYS A 99 16.15 -8.17 -1.13
C LYS A 99 15.04 -7.53 -0.30
N PRO A 100 13.77 -7.95 -0.44
CA PRO A 100 12.67 -7.34 0.31
C PRO A 100 12.85 -7.59 1.81
N GLY A 101 12.82 -6.51 2.59
CA GLY A 101 12.93 -6.56 4.05
C GLY A 101 11.60 -6.92 4.73
N GLY A 102 11.66 -7.31 6.01
CA GLY A 102 10.49 -7.74 6.78
C GLY A 102 9.38 -6.69 6.91
N SER A 103 9.68 -5.40 6.80
CA SER A 103 8.68 -4.31 6.84
C SER A 103 7.75 -4.31 5.62
N VAL A 104 8.25 -4.67 4.44
CA VAL A 104 7.46 -4.78 3.20
C VAL A 104 6.47 -5.93 3.29
N TRP A 105 6.91 -7.09 3.80
CA TRP A 105 6.02 -8.22 4.02
C TRP A 105 4.98 -7.96 5.09
N ARG A 106 5.31 -7.20 6.15
CA ARG A 106 4.32 -6.75 7.14
C ARG A 106 3.27 -5.81 6.54
N ALA A 107 3.68 -4.87 5.70
CA ALA A 107 2.73 -3.99 5.00
C ALA A 107 1.75 -4.80 4.13
N LEU A 108 2.25 -5.80 3.40
CA LEU A 108 1.40 -6.73 2.66
C LEU A 108 0.48 -7.52 3.61
N LEU A 109 1.00 -8.04 4.72
CA LEU A 109 0.23 -8.79 5.70
C LEU A 109 -0.93 -7.97 6.29
N ASP A 110 -0.69 -6.72 6.68
CA ASP A 110 -1.69 -5.82 7.25
C ASP A 110 -2.85 -5.54 6.29
N THR A 111 -2.55 -5.51 4.99
CA THR A 111 -3.55 -5.30 3.92
C THR A 111 -4.23 -6.59 3.47
N SER A 112 -3.61 -7.75 3.72
CA SER A 112 -4.10 -9.07 3.31
C SER A 112 -5.14 -9.70 4.24
N ARG A 113 -5.67 -8.96 5.23
CA ARG A 113 -6.64 -9.48 6.24
C ARG A 113 -7.90 -10.11 5.64
N ILE A 114 -8.21 -9.79 4.37
CA ILE A 114 -9.35 -10.30 3.62
C ILE A 114 -8.97 -11.51 2.74
N HIS A 115 -7.70 -11.64 2.31
CA HIS A 115 -7.23 -12.70 1.42
C HIS A 115 -6.28 -13.66 2.13
N THR A 116 -6.85 -14.78 2.59
CA THR A 116 -6.20 -15.78 3.46
C THR A 116 -4.95 -16.45 2.87
N ILE A 117 -4.82 -16.53 1.54
CA ILE A 117 -3.67 -17.16 0.87
C ILE A 117 -2.45 -16.23 0.87
N LEU A 118 -2.65 -14.96 0.48
CA LEU A 118 -1.59 -13.94 0.47
C LEU A 118 -1.09 -13.60 1.87
N GLY A 119 -2.01 -13.50 2.84
CA GLY A 119 -1.61 -13.33 4.23
C GLY A 119 -0.73 -14.49 4.72
N LYS A 120 -1.08 -15.74 4.38
CA LYS A 120 -0.29 -16.91 4.80
C LYS A 120 1.12 -16.89 4.21
N ARG A 121 1.25 -16.43 2.96
CA ARG A 121 2.55 -16.28 2.30
C ARG A 121 3.38 -15.16 2.92
N ALA A 122 2.80 -13.99 3.14
CA ALA A 122 3.47 -12.88 3.83
C ALA A 122 3.93 -13.27 5.25
N ALA A 123 3.07 -13.96 6.00
CA ALA A 123 3.38 -14.49 7.32
C ALA A 123 4.56 -15.49 7.29
N LYS A 124 4.63 -16.35 6.27
CA LYS A 124 5.73 -17.30 6.09
C LYS A 124 7.06 -16.60 5.80
N GLU A 125 7.06 -15.57 4.97
CA GLU A 125 8.27 -14.78 4.66
C GLU A 125 8.77 -13.99 5.88
N ILE A 126 7.86 -13.37 6.65
CA ILE A 126 8.22 -12.67 7.90
C ILE A 126 8.82 -13.67 8.91
N ALA A 127 8.20 -14.85 9.08
CA ALA A 127 8.71 -15.89 9.98
C ALA A 127 10.09 -16.43 9.55
N ALA A 128 10.37 -16.49 8.25
CA ALA A 128 11.67 -16.91 7.74
C ALA A 128 12.75 -15.83 7.94
N MET A 129 12.39 -14.54 7.88
CA MET A 129 13.32 -13.43 8.03
C MET A 129 13.58 -13.06 9.50
N GLU A 130 12.55 -13.12 10.34
CA GLU A 130 12.58 -12.65 11.72
C GLU A 130 12.06 -13.72 12.70
N PRO A 131 12.72 -14.89 12.79
CA PRO A 131 12.25 -16.03 13.59
C PRO A 131 12.25 -15.78 15.11
N GLN A 132 12.90 -14.71 15.57
CA GLN A 132 13.06 -14.36 16.99
C GLN A 132 12.19 -13.16 17.42
N ASP A 133 11.43 -12.53 16.51
CA ASP A 133 10.55 -11.41 16.85
C ASP A 133 9.20 -11.96 17.38
N PRO A 134 8.86 -11.74 18.66
CA PRO A 134 7.58 -12.18 19.22
C PRO A 134 6.37 -11.56 18.52
N SER A 135 6.53 -10.38 17.92
CA SER A 135 5.46 -9.68 17.19
C SER A 135 5.04 -10.45 15.94
N THR A 136 5.98 -11.14 15.30
CA THR A 136 5.75 -12.04 14.16
C THR A 136 4.82 -13.19 14.55
N TYR A 137 5.04 -13.82 15.71
CA TYR A 137 4.21 -14.93 16.18
C TYR A 137 2.75 -14.49 16.41
N VAL A 138 2.56 -13.31 17.00
CA VAL A 138 1.22 -12.72 17.23
C VAL A 138 0.52 -12.41 15.90
N LEU A 139 1.23 -11.81 14.95
CA LEU A 139 0.70 -11.49 13.60
C LEU A 139 0.32 -12.76 12.82
N VAL A 140 1.19 -13.76 12.80
CA VAL A 140 0.93 -15.06 12.16
C VAL A 140 -0.25 -15.76 12.84
N SER A 141 -0.27 -15.84 14.17
CA SER A 141 -1.37 -16.48 14.93
C SER A 141 -2.70 -15.80 14.65
N ASN A 142 -2.75 -14.47 14.66
CA ASN A 142 -3.97 -13.71 14.39
C ASN A 142 -4.50 -13.94 12.98
N LEU A 143 -3.60 -14.03 11.99
CA LEU A 143 -3.96 -14.35 10.62
C LEU A 143 -4.52 -15.78 10.49
N TYR A 144 -3.87 -16.79 11.07
CA TYR A 144 -4.36 -18.17 11.03
C TYR A 144 -5.73 -18.30 11.72
N SER A 145 -5.91 -17.68 12.89
CA SER A 145 -7.20 -17.64 13.59
C SER A 145 -8.29 -16.84 12.85
N ALA A 146 -7.92 -15.80 12.11
CA ALA A 146 -8.85 -15.12 11.22
C ALA A 146 -9.24 -16.05 10.06
N SER A 147 -8.28 -16.64 9.34
CA SER A 147 -8.53 -17.52 8.19
C SER A 147 -9.41 -18.73 8.51
N GLY A 148 -9.29 -19.30 9.72
CA GLY A 148 -10.17 -20.37 10.18
C GLY A 148 -11.62 -19.92 10.43
N ARG A 149 -11.84 -18.66 10.85
CA ARG A 149 -13.18 -18.09 11.02
C ARG A 149 -13.84 -17.71 9.70
N TRP A 150 -13.06 -17.22 8.73
CA TRP A 150 -13.57 -16.87 7.40
C TRP A 150 -14.05 -18.11 6.62
N HIS A 151 -13.30 -19.21 6.68
CA HIS A 151 -13.70 -20.47 6.03
C HIS A 151 -14.99 -21.05 6.64
N CYS A 152 -15.22 -20.88 7.94
CA CYS A 152 -16.49 -21.24 8.56
C CYS A 152 -17.64 -20.30 8.16
N SER A 153 -17.38 -19.01 7.87
CA SER A 153 -18.42 -18.06 7.46
C SER A 153 -18.87 -18.22 6.00
N GLU A 154 -18.00 -18.74 5.12
CA GLU A 154 -18.38 -19.08 3.74
C GLU A 154 -19.29 -20.31 3.67
N MET A 155 -19.19 -21.25 4.61
CA MET A 155 -20.09 -22.42 4.67
C MET A 155 -21.51 -22.07 5.19
N ILE A 156 -21.78 -20.84 5.63
CA ILE A 156 -23.09 -20.44 6.22
C ILE A 156 -23.91 -19.56 5.23
N ARG A 157 -23.60 -19.59 3.93
CA ARG A 157 -24.39 -18.87 2.89
C ARG A 157 -25.18 -19.76 1.93
N GLU A 158 -25.32 -21.04 2.24
CA GLU A 158 -26.29 -21.92 1.58
C GLU A 158 -27.20 -22.56 2.63
N GLU A 159 -28.21 -21.81 3.10
CA GLU A 159 -29.53 -22.32 3.50
C GLU A 159 -30.61 -21.28 3.19
#